data_AF-A0A239NE53-F1
#
_entry.id   AF-A0A239NE53-F1
#
_cell.length_a   1.000
_cell.length_b   1.000
_cell.length_c   1.000
_cell.angle_alpha   90.00
_cell.angle_beta   90.00
_cell.angle_gamma   90.00
#
_symmetry.space_group_name_H-M   'P 1'
#
loop_
_entity.id
_entity.type
_entity.pdbx_description
1 polymer ?
#
loop_
_entity_poly.entity_id
_entity_poly.type
_entity_poly.pdbx_seq_one_letter_code
_entity_poly.pdbx_strand_id
1 'polypeptide(L)' 'MKPIDTTEIILDLLNQAAAAHDLHEKEDLGGRRDEEWPQWYADHMTRQLAELGYRIVRATDG' A
#
# COMPACT_ATOMS: atom_id res chain seq x y z
N MET A 1 -8.82 3.13 24.39
CA MET A 1 -8.61 2.87 22.94
C MET A 1 -7.46 1.89 22.83
N LYS A 2 -7.61 0.79 22.06
CA LYS A 2 -6.51 -0.16 21.82
C LYS A 2 -5.41 0.59 21.03
N PRO A 3 -4.11 0.38 21.31
CA PRO A 3 -3.05 0.92 20.47
C PRO A 3 -3.28 0.48 19.04
N ILE A 4 -3.04 1.40 18.10
CA ILE A 4 -3.02 1.07 16.68
C ILE A 4 -1.83 0.14 16.45
N ASP A 5 -2.06 -1.04 15.89
CA ASP A 5 -1.00 -1.97 15.54
C ASP A 5 -0.52 -1.67 14.11
N THR A 6 0.72 -1.19 14.00
CA THR A 6 1.35 -0.90 12.71
C THR A 6 1.35 -2.13 11.79
N THR A 7 1.49 -3.34 12.34
CA THR A 7 1.47 -4.59 11.56
C THR A 7 0.09 -4.82 10.95
N GLU A 8 -0.99 -4.61 11.72
CA GLU A 8 -2.36 -4.74 11.23
C GLU A 8 -2.63 -3.74 10.09
N ILE A 9 -2.16 -2.49 10.22
CA ILE A 9 -2.28 -1.48 9.14
C ILE A 9 -1.50 -1.90 7.89
N ILE A 10 -0.24 -2.27 8.03
CA ILE A 10 0.60 -2.61 6.88
C ILE A 10 0.06 -3.84 6.15
N LEU A 11 -0.43 -4.84 6.89
CA LEU A 11 -1.04 -6.03 6.31
C LEU A 11 -2.30 -5.68 5.50
N ASP A 12 -3.17 -4.84 6.04
CA ASP A 12 -4.37 -4.40 5.33
C ASP A 12 -4.02 -3.65 4.04
N LEU A 13 -3.08 -2.71 4.12
CA LEU A 13 -2.59 -1.97 2.95
C LEU A 13 -1.97 -2.87 1.88
N LEU A 14 -1.22 -3.90 2.28
CA LEU A 14 -0.64 -4.87 1.34
C LEU A 14 -1.73 -5.69 0.63
N ASN A 15 -2.76 -6.14 1.34
CA ASN A 15 -3.87 -6.88 0.74
C ASN A 15 -4.66 -6.02 -0.24
N GLN A 16 -4.91 -4.75 0.11
CA GLN A 16 -5.58 -3.80 -0.76
C GLN A 16 -4.73 -3.48 -2.01
N ALA A 17 -3.44 -3.24 -1.84
CA ALA A 17 -2.52 -3.02 -2.95
C ALA A 17 -2.46 -4.24 -3.88
N ALA A 18 -2.45 -5.47 -3.36
CA ALA A 18 -2.47 -6.67 -4.17
C ALA A 18 -3.74 -6.80 -5.02
N ALA A 19 -4.91 -6.58 -4.42
CA ALA A 19 -6.18 -6.61 -5.15
C ALA A 19 -6.25 -5.53 -6.25
N ALA A 20 -5.73 -4.33 -5.97
CA ALA A 20 -5.73 -3.24 -6.94
C ALA A 20 -4.66 -3.42 -8.03
N HIS A 21 -3.51 -4.02 -7.71
CA HIS A 21 -2.45 -4.31 -8.68
C HIS A 21 -2.85 -5.42 -9.66
N ASP A 22 -3.54 -6.46 -9.18
CA ASP A 22 -4.16 -7.48 -10.03
C ASP A 22 -5.10 -6.88 -11.07
N LEU A 23 -5.79 -5.77 -10.74
CA LEU A 23 -6.63 -5.04 -11.66
C LEU A 23 -5.80 -4.20 -12.64
N HIS A 24 -4.80 -3.48 -12.13
CA HIS A 24 -3.85 -2.69 -12.94
C HIS A 24 -3.17 -3.53 -14.02
N GLU A 25 -2.66 -4.72 -13.68
CA GLU A 25 -2.05 -5.62 -14.66
C GLU A 25 -3.04 -6.03 -15.76
N LYS A 26 -4.28 -6.35 -15.39
CA LYS A 26 -5.32 -6.78 -16.33
C LYS A 26 -5.80 -5.65 -17.23
N GLU A 27 -6.10 -4.49 -16.66
CA GLU A 27 -6.76 -3.38 -17.33
C GLU A 27 -5.77 -2.45 -18.04
N ASP A 28 -4.68 -2.08 -17.37
CA ASP A 28 -3.76 -1.06 -17.86
C ASP A 28 -2.57 -1.64 -18.61
N LEU A 29 -2.08 -2.82 -18.17
CA LEU A 29 -0.94 -3.48 -18.81
C LEU A 29 -1.35 -4.53 -19.85
N GLY A 30 -2.65 -4.77 -20.02
CA GLY A 30 -3.20 -5.73 -20.96
C GLY A 30 -2.93 -7.18 -20.56
N GLY A 31 -2.98 -7.48 -19.26
CA GLY A 31 -2.69 -8.79 -18.67
C GLY A 31 -1.19 -9.12 -18.58
N ARG A 32 -0.30 -8.16 -18.83
CA ARG A 32 1.14 -8.34 -18.64
C ARG A 32 1.51 -8.11 -17.18
N ARG A 33 2.48 -8.89 -16.72
CA ARG A 33 3.09 -8.69 -15.42
C ARG A 33 3.76 -7.31 -15.36
N ASP A 34 3.54 -6.61 -14.27
CA ASP A 34 4.25 -5.38 -13.95
C ASP A 34 5.64 -5.70 -13.40
N GLU A 35 6.67 -5.25 -14.11
CA GLU A 35 8.07 -5.39 -13.65
C GLU A 35 8.39 -4.37 -12.54
N GLU A 36 7.65 -3.26 -12.48
CA GLU A 36 7.81 -2.17 -11.51
C GLU A 36 6.84 -2.30 -10.33
N TRP A 37 6.28 -3.50 -10.12
CA TRP A 37 5.31 -3.79 -9.06
C TRP A 37 5.73 -3.28 -7.66
N PRO A 38 7.01 -3.30 -7.21
CA PRO A 38 7.34 -2.80 -5.88
C PRO A 38 7.11 -1.29 -5.76
N GLN A 39 7.41 -0.52 -6.81
CA GLN A 39 7.20 0.93 -6.82
C GLN A 39 5.70 1.24 -6.86
N TRP A 40 4.94 0.49 -7.67
CA TRP A 40 3.49 0.64 -7.73
C TRP A 40 2.84 0.41 -6.35
N TYR A 41 3.23 -0.65 -5.64
CA TYR A 41 2.76 -0.92 -4.28
C TYR A 41 3.12 0.22 -3.33
N ALA A 42 4.36 0.70 -3.35
CA ALA A 42 4.82 1.78 -2.49
C ALA A 42 3.99 3.06 -2.69
N ASP A 43 3.73 3.44 -3.94
CA ASP A 43 2.91 4.61 -4.27
C ASP A 43 1.46 4.41 -3.82
N HIS A 44 0.89 3.24 -4.08
CA HIS A 44 -0.49 2.92 -3.72
C HIS A 44 -0.70 2.94 -2.19
N MET A 45 0.17 2.26 -1.44
CA MET A 45 0.12 2.22 0.02
C MET A 45 0.37 3.62 0.63
N THR A 46 1.26 4.42 0.04
CA THR A 46 1.54 5.79 0.54
C THR A 46 0.31 6.70 0.39
N ARG A 47 -0.41 6.60 -0.72
CA ARG A 47 -1.67 7.35 -0.92
C ARG A 47 -2.72 6.93 0.11
N GLN A 48 -2.91 5.63 0.30
CA GLN A 48 -3.86 5.11 1.29
C GLN A 48 -3.51 5.50 2.73
N LEU A 49 -2.22 5.46 3.11
CA LEU A 49 -1.78 5.96 4.41
C LEU A 49 -2.21 7.42 4.62
N ALA A 50 -1.97 8.27 3.61
CA ALA A 50 -2.34 9.68 3.68
C ALA A 50 -3.87 9.88 3.77
N GLU A 51 -4.66 9.11 3.01
CA GLU A 51 -6.13 9.12 3.06
C GLU A 51 -6.67 8.70 4.43
N LEU A 52 -6.01 7.74 5.08
CA LEU A 52 -6.33 7.28 6.44
C LEU A 52 -5.78 8.23 7.53
N GLY A 53 -5.08 9.31 7.16
CA GLY A 53 -4.50 10.27 8.10
C GLY A 53 -3.21 9.80 8.76
N TYR A 54 -2.58 8.76 8.24
CA TYR A 54 -1.29 8.24 8.71
C TYR A 54 -0.12 8.82 7.91
N ARG A 55 1.02 8.93 8.58
CA ARG A 55 2.33 9.13 7.94
C ARG A 55 3.35 8.22 8.61
N ILE A 56 4.26 7.64 7.82
CA ILE A 56 5.41 6.93 8.38
C ILE A 56 6.43 7.97 8.82
N VAL A 57 6.82 7.92 10.09
CA VAL A 57 7.90 8.74 10.66
C VAL A 57 9.00 7.82 11.17
N ARG A 58 10.22 8.33 11.32
CA ARG A 58 11.23 7.57 12.06
C ARG A 58 10.72 7.41 13.50
N ALA A 59 10.94 6.24 14.09
CA ALA A 59 10.52 5.98 15.46
C ALA A 59 11.14 6.94 16.49
N THR A 60 12.26 7.59 16.14
CA THR A 60 12.94 8.60 16.95
C THR A 60 12.32 9.99 16.86
N ASP A 61 11.43 10.22 15.89
CA ASP A 61 10.86 11.54 15.57
C ASP A 61 9.41 11.67 16.08
N GLY A 62 8.93 10.67 16.84
CA GLY A 62 7.55 10.53 17.33
C GLY A 62 7.41 10.65 18.84
#